data_AF-A0A3Q3VYD4-F1
#
_entry.id   AF-A0A3Q3VYD4-F1
#
_cell.length_a   1.000
_cell.length_b   1.000
_cell.length_c   1.000
_cell.angle_alpha   90.00
_cell.angle_beta   90.00
_cell.angle_gamma   90.00
#
_symmetry.space_group_name_H-M   'P 1'
#
loop_
_entity.id
_entity.type
_entity.pdbx_description
1 polymer ?
#
loop_
_entity_poly.entity_id
_entity_poly.type
_entity_poly.pdbx_seq_one_letter_code
_entity_poly.pdbx_strand_id
1 'polypeptide(L)'
;MTLTTAASVRCPRPCSCPQPTELHCTFRSLITIPTAISKNVNRMNLISEVRDNSLAGLRKLELLLVHGNDIYSLPDGVFRDLNSLQMLKMSYNKLKEINRHTLQGLWALARLHLDHNHLEFIHPDAFQGLTSLRLLQLEGNRLRQLHPATFSTFTVMGYLHVSTLRHLFLSDNRLRSIPSRLVATMPQLENLYLYGNPWTCDCNMRWLHDW
;
A
#
# COMPACT_ATOMS: atom_id res chain seq x y z
N MET A 1 21.06 33.27 -28.00
CA MET A 1 20.84 31.92 -27.44
C MET A 1 20.79 32.04 -25.93
N THR A 2 19.60 32.21 -25.36
CA THR A 2 19.39 32.29 -23.92
C THR A 2 19.25 30.86 -23.39
N LEU A 3 20.35 30.35 -22.82
CA LEU A 3 20.34 29.12 -22.02
C LEU A 3 19.51 29.39 -20.76
N THR A 4 18.25 28.97 -20.76
CA THR A 4 17.43 28.86 -19.56
C THR A 4 18.09 27.82 -18.64
N THR A 5 18.77 28.31 -17.61
CA THR A 5 19.26 27.47 -16.52
C THR A 5 18.04 26.84 -15.85
N ALA A 6 17.88 25.53 -16.02
CA ALA A 6 16.93 24.77 -15.22
C ALA A 6 17.30 25.00 -13.75
N ALA A 7 16.47 25.77 -13.04
CA ALA A 7 16.67 26.04 -11.63
C ALA A 7 16.80 24.69 -10.92
N SER A 8 18.00 24.38 -10.41
CA SER A 8 18.20 23.21 -9.59
C SER A 8 17.32 23.38 -8.36
N VAL A 9 16.24 22.58 -8.28
CA VAL A 9 15.36 22.58 -7.12
C VAL A 9 16.23 22.16 -5.95
N ARG A 10 16.57 23.13 -5.09
CA ARG A 10 17.39 22.88 -3.90
C ARG A 10 16.62 21.95 -2.98
N CYS A 11 17.34 21.05 -2.31
CA CYS A 11 16.76 20.14 -1.35
C CYS A 11 15.96 20.93 -0.29
N PRO A 12 14.67 20.62 -0.08
CA PRO A 12 13.85 21.36 0.86
C PRO A 12 14.34 21.10 2.28
N ARG A 13 14.67 22.17 3.03
CA ARG A 13 14.98 22.04 4.46
C ARG A 13 13.68 21.79 5.24
N PRO A 14 13.66 20.93 6.27
CA PRO A 14 14.78 20.22 6.91
C PRO A 14 15.10 18.81 6.35
N CYS A 15 14.73 18.49 5.11
CA CYS A 15 15.04 17.20 4.49
C CYS A 15 16.49 17.13 4.00
N SER A 16 16.97 15.90 3.81
CA SER A 16 18.26 15.58 3.19
C SER A 16 18.04 14.95 1.82
N CYS A 17 18.89 15.28 0.86
CA CYS A 17 18.84 14.75 -0.51
C CYS A 17 20.22 14.18 -0.88
N PRO A 18 20.49 12.90 -0.56
CA PRO A 18 21.77 12.25 -0.84
C PRO A 18 22.09 12.20 -2.35
N GLN A 19 21.04 12.10 -3.17
CA GLN A 19 21.10 12.14 -4.63
C GLN A 19 20.05 13.12 -5.15
N PRO A 20 20.16 13.61 -6.40
CA PRO A 20 19.21 14.56 -6.99
C PRO A 20 17.77 14.08 -7.05
N THR A 21 17.55 12.76 -7.03
CA THR A 21 16.24 12.12 -7.12
C THR A 21 15.79 11.47 -5.81
N GLU A 22 16.57 11.58 -4.73
CA GLU A 22 16.21 11.03 -3.43
C GLU A 22 15.85 12.14 -2.44
N LEU A 23 14.77 11.95 -1.69
CA LEU A 23 14.32 12.87 -0.66
C LEU A 23 14.08 12.14 0.67
N HIS A 24 14.82 12.52 1.72
CA HIS A 24 14.72 11.94 3.05
C HIS A 24 14.32 13.02 4.05
N CYS A 25 13.07 12.99 4.49
CA CYS A 25 12.49 13.91 5.46
C CYS A 25 12.28 13.19 6.80
N THR A 26 13.37 12.95 7.54
CA THR A 26 13.42 12.14 8.77
C THR A 26 13.56 12.98 10.06
N PHE A 27 13.34 14.29 10.00
CA PHE A 27 13.36 15.16 11.18
C PHE A 27 12.01 15.14 11.90
N ARG A 28 11.99 14.69 13.18
CA ARG A 28 10.75 14.48 13.95
C ARG A 28 9.93 15.75 14.23
N SER A 29 10.53 16.92 14.08
CA SER A 29 9.83 18.21 14.21
C SER A 29 9.16 18.66 12.89
N LEU A 30 9.17 17.84 11.84
CA LEU A 30 8.45 18.10 10.60
C LEU A 30 6.95 17.96 10.81
N ILE A 31 6.27 19.10 10.94
CA ILE A 31 4.80 19.14 11.05
C ILE A 31 4.14 18.95 9.67
N THR A 32 4.85 19.25 8.57
CA THR A 32 4.33 19.21 7.19
C THR A 32 5.38 18.78 6.18
N ILE A 33 4.93 18.04 5.15
CA ILE A 33 5.71 17.77 3.94
C ILE A 33 5.99 19.12 3.24
N PRO A 34 7.26 19.42 2.86
CA PRO A 34 7.58 20.68 2.18
C PRO A 34 6.80 20.83 0.87
N THR A 35 6.25 22.03 0.61
CA THR A 35 5.44 22.29 -0.59
C THR A 35 6.23 22.27 -1.90
N ALA A 36 7.56 22.40 -1.83
CA ALA A 36 8.47 22.44 -2.98
C ALA A 36 9.28 21.14 -3.13
N ILE A 37 8.60 20.04 -3.47
CA ILE A 37 9.26 18.78 -3.84
C ILE A 37 9.53 18.75 -5.35
N SER A 38 10.75 18.38 -5.73
CA SER A 38 11.13 18.15 -7.13
C SER A 38 10.29 17.02 -7.74
N LYS A 39 9.70 17.25 -8.93
CA LYS A 39 8.92 16.23 -9.65
C LYS A 39 9.75 15.08 -10.23
N ASN A 40 11.08 15.17 -10.12
CA ASN A 40 12.01 14.14 -10.56
C ASN A 40 12.41 13.16 -9.44
N VAL A 41 11.87 13.30 -8.24
CA VAL A 41 12.16 12.38 -7.13
C VAL A 41 11.63 10.98 -7.47
N ASN A 42 12.51 9.98 -7.33
CA ASN A 42 12.20 8.56 -7.52
C ASN A 42 12.09 7.80 -6.20
N ARG A 43 12.75 8.28 -5.14
CA ARG A 43 12.74 7.66 -3.82
C ARG A 43 12.48 8.69 -2.75
N MET A 44 11.53 8.40 -1.88
CA MET A 44 11.15 9.29 -0.81
C MET A 44 10.97 8.53 0.50
N ASN A 45 11.55 9.08 1.57
CA ASN A 45 11.37 8.61 2.94
C ASN A 45 10.81 9.75 3.80
N LEU A 46 9.63 9.55 4.39
CA LEU A 46 8.89 10.54 5.15
C LEU A 46 8.58 10.02 6.55
N ILE A 47 8.80 10.87 7.57
CA ILE A 47 8.34 10.60 8.93
C ILE A 47 7.23 11.56 9.42
N SER A 48 6.56 12.23 8.50
CA SER A 48 5.50 13.18 8.78
C SER A 48 4.15 12.70 8.24
N GLU A 49 3.07 13.30 8.74
CA GLU A 49 1.71 13.04 8.28
C GLU A 49 1.56 13.28 6.77
N VAL A 50 0.90 12.36 6.08
CA VAL A 50 0.55 12.49 4.66
C VAL A 50 -0.80 13.19 4.56
N ARG A 51 -0.78 14.48 4.22
CA ARG A 51 -2.00 15.29 4.00
C ARG A 51 -2.37 15.36 2.53
N ASP A 52 -3.59 15.82 2.27
CA ASP A 52 -4.15 16.05 0.94
C ASP A 52 -3.15 16.79 0.04
N ASN A 53 -2.96 16.27 -1.18
CA ASN A 53 -2.13 16.86 -2.23
C ASN A 53 -0.63 16.96 -1.97
N SER A 54 -0.12 16.51 -0.82
CA SER A 54 1.32 16.53 -0.52
C SER A 54 2.18 15.71 -1.50
N LEU A 55 1.59 14.70 -2.13
CA LEU A 55 2.25 13.80 -3.10
C LEU A 55 1.82 14.06 -4.56
N ALA A 56 1.05 15.13 -4.80
CA ALA A 56 0.48 15.41 -6.13
C ALA A 56 1.58 15.61 -7.20
N GLY A 57 1.36 15.03 -8.38
CA GLY A 57 2.25 15.13 -9.54
C GLY A 57 3.60 14.42 -9.42
N LEU A 58 3.88 13.66 -8.35
CA LEU A 58 5.13 12.88 -8.20
C LEU A 58 5.13 11.59 -9.04
N ARG A 59 4.92 11.76 -10.35
CA ARG A 59 4.67 10.66 -11.30
C ARG A 59 5.85 9.73 -11.51
N LYS A 60 7.07 10.18 -11.18
CA LYS A 60 8.32 9.40 -11.29
C LYS A 60 8.70 8.68 -9.99
N LEU A 61 7.92 8.82 -8.93
CA LEU A 61 8.22 8.19 -7.66
C LEU A 61 8.05 6.67 -7.79
N GLU A 62 9.10 5.91 -7.45
CA GLU A 62 9.15 4.46 -7.53
C GLU A 62 9.10 3.81 -6.14
N LEU A 63 9.63 4.49 -5.13
CA LEU A 63 9.70 4.01 -3.76
C LEU A 63 9.27 5.10 -2.78
N LEU A 64 8.27 4.78 -1.95
CA LEU A 64 7.76 5.64 -0.91
C LEU A 64 7.77 4.90 0.43
N LEU A 65 8.57 5.40 1.37
CA LEU A 65 8.67 4.91 2.74
C LEU A 65 8.00 5.91 3.67
N VAL A 66 6.98 5.47 4.39
CA VAL A 66 6.24 6.27 5.38
C VAL A 66 5.99 5.43 6.64
N HIS A 67 6.96 4.60 7.01
CA HIS A 67 6.82 3.63 8.09
C HIS A 67 7.13 4.24 9.46
N GLY A 68 6.53 3.70 10.52
CA GLY A 68 6.83 4.12 11.89
C GLY A 68 6.32 5.52 12.24
N ASN A 69 5.18 5.91 11.68
CA ASN A 69 4.52 7.20 11.95
C ASN A 69 3.19 6.98 12.66
N ASP A 70 2.54 8.08 13.03
CA ASP A 70 1.21 8.07 13.66
C ASP A 70 0.07 8.28 12.65
N ILE A 71 0.16 7.68 11.45
CA ILE A 71 -0.88 7.87 10.43
C ILE A 71 -2.13 7.04 10.79
N TYR A 72 -3.24 7.71 11.07
CA TYR A 72 -4.51 7.10 11.45
C TYR A 72 -5.44 6.85 10.26
N SER A 73 -5.38 7.73 9.26
CA SER A 73 -6.22 7.70 8.06
C SER A 73 -5.45 8.29 6.89
N LEU A 74 -5.85 7.90 5.68
CA LEU A 74 -5.33 8.46 4.44
C LEU A 74 -6.47 9.13 3.68
N PRO A 75 -6.24 10.33 3.13
CA PRO A 75 -7.21 10.97 2.26
C PRO A 75 -7.46 10.16 0.99
N ASP A 76 -8.67 10.27 0.44
CA ASP A 76 -9.03 9.61 -0.81
C ASP A 76 -8.16 10.13 -1.96
N GLY A 77 -7.62 9.21 -2.76
CA GLY A 77 -6.80 9.57 -3.92
C GLY A 77 -5.47 10.22 -3.57
N VAL A 78 -4.98 10.14 -2.32
CA VAL A 78 -3.69 10.70 -1.90
C VAL A 78 -2.51 10.21 -2.76
N PHE A 79 -2.64 9.03 -3.36
CA PHE A 79 -1.63 8.41 -4.22
C PHE A 79 -1.97 8.45 -5.72
N ARG A 80 -3.02 9.18 -6.13
CA ARG A 80 -3.58 9.11 -7.49
C ARG A 80 -2.59 9.42 -8.62
N ASP A 81 -1.59 10.25 -8.37
CA ASP A 81 -0.56 10.62 -9.34
C ASP A 81 0.70 9.73 -9.29
N LEU A 82 0.80 8.79 -8.33
CA LEU A 82 2.00 7.96 -8.10
C LEU A 82 2.05 6.75 -9.04
N ASN A 83 1.91 7.04 -10.33
CA ASN A 83 1.73 6.09 -11.40
C ASN A 83 2.92 5.12 -11.57
N SER A 84 4.14 5.55 -11.27
CA SER A 84 5.35 4.72 -11.36
C SER A 84 5.74 4.05 -10.04
N LEU A 85 4.92 4.16 -8.99
CA LEU A 85 5.28 3.65 -7.67
C LEU A 85 5.30 2.12 -7.69
N GLN A 86 6.45 1.54 -7.35
CA GLN A 86 6.67 0.09 -7.33
C GLN A 86 6.61 -0.46 -5.91
N MET A 87 7.02 0.33 -4.91
CA MET A 87 7.03 -0.07 -3.51
C MET A 87 6.46 1.03 -2.62
N LEU A 88 5.46 0.66 -1.82
CA LEU A 88 4.87 1.50 -0.79
C LEU A 88 5.01 0.79 0.56
N LYS A 89 5.71 1.43 1.50
CA LYS A 89 5.86 0.93 2.87
C LYS A 89 5.22 1.87 3.87
N MET A 90 4.13 1.43 4.48
CA MET A 90 3.41 2.14 5.55
C MET A 90 3.29 1.26 6.81
N SER A 91 4.23 0.33 7.00
CA SER A 91 4.31 -0.52 8.19
C SER A 91 4.42 0.30 9.48
N TYR A 92 3.97 -0.24 10.61
CA TYR A 92 4.07 0.42 11.93
C TYR A 92 3.41 1.81 11.95
N ASN A 93 2.20 1.90 11.40
CA ASN A 93 1.32 3.07 11.51
C ASN A 93 0.08 2.72 12.33
N LYS A 94 -0.96 3.57 12.29
CA LYS A 94 -2.19 3.41 13.06
C LYS A 94 -3.43 3.32 12.19
N LEU A 95 -3.27 2.93 10.92
CA LEU A 95 -4.37 2.83 9.95
C LEU A 95 -5.40 1.82 10.43
N LYS A 96 -6.68 2.20 10.37
CA LYS A 96 -7.81 1.35 10.78
C LYS A 96 -8.55 0.70 9.61
N GLU A 97 -8.50 1.33 8.45
CA GLU A 97 -9.18 0.85 7.26
C GLU A 97 -8.45 1.21 5.97
N ILE A 98 -8.72 0.44 4.92
CA ILE A 98 -8.40 0.80 3.53
C ILE A 98 -9.71 0.82 2.75
N ASN A 99 -10.07 1.98 2.21
CA ASN A 99 -11.29 2.16 1.42
C ASN A 99 -10.99 1.97 -0.09
N ARG A 100 -12.03 2.06 -0.93
CA ARG A 100 -11.93 1.85 -2.38
C ARG A 100 -11.10 2.90 -3.15
N HIS A 101 -10.81 4.05 -2.52
CA HIS A 101 -10.11 5.18 -3.13
C HIS A 101 -8.71 5.40 -2.54
N THR A 102 -8.38 4.76 -1.42
CA THR A 102 -7.11 4.94 -0.70
C THR A 102 -5.90 4.64 -1.58
N LEU A 103 -5.93 3.53 -2.35
CA LEU A 103 -4.82 3.05 -3.17
C LEU A 103 -4.98 3.37 -4.67
N GLN A 104 -5.92 4.24 -5.02
CA GLN A 104 -6.20 4.58 -6.42
C GLN A 104 -4.96 5.20 -7.10
N GLY A 105 -4.70 4.80 -8.35
CA GLY A 105 -3.59 5.32 -9.17
C GLY A 105 -2.30 4.48 -9.08
N LEU A 106 -2.22 3.54 -8.14
CA LEU A 106 -1.04 2.69 -7.90
C LEU A 106 -0.94 1.49 -8.85
N TRP A 107 -1.09 1.70 -10.16
CA TRP A 107 -1.14 0.60 -11.15
C TRP A 107 0.20 -0.13 -11.35
N ALA A 108 1.33 0.55 -11.11
CA ALA A 108 2.68 -0.04 -11.16
C ALA A 108 3.12 -0.69 -9.84
N LEU A 109 2.29 -0.63 -8.78
CA LEU A 109 2.69 -1.07 -7.45
C LEU A 109 2.89 -2.57 -7.41
N ALA A 110 4.09 -3.00 -7.07
CA ALA A 110 4.47 -4.41 -6.99
C ALA A 110 4.48 -4.92 -5.56
N ARG A 111 4.84 -4.07 -4.59
CA ARG A 111 4.99 -4.43 -3.18
C ARG A 111 4.32 -3.41 -2.27
N LEU A 112 3.38 -3.90 -1.46
CA LEU A 112 2.66 -3.09 -0.50
C LEU A 112 2.83 -3.67 0.91
N HIS A 113 3.41 -2.85 1.79
CA HIS A 113 3.61 -3.19 3.20
C HIS A 113 2.70 -2.35 4.09
N LEU A 114 1.77 -3.02 4.75
CA LEU A 114 0.78 -2.49 5.69
C LEU A 114 0.83 -3.24 7.03
N ASP A 115 1.89 -3.99 7.29
CA ASP A 115 2.07 -4.75 8.53
C ASP A 115 2.14 -3.85 9.76
N HIS A 116 1.78 -4.42 10.92
CA HIS A 116 1.82 -3.73 12.20
C HIS A 116 1.03 -2.41 12.19
N ASN A 117 -0.17 -2.45 11.62
CA ASN A 117 -1.16 -1.37 11.69
C ASN A 117 -2.34 -1.79 12.59
N HIS A 118 -3.45 -1.07 12.52
CA HIS A 118 -4.68 -1.38 13.25
C HIS A 118 -5.82 -1.73 12.30
N LEU A 119 -5.53 -2.29 11.11
CA LEU A 119 -6.54 -2.52 10.09
C LEU A 119 -7.60 -3.50 10.60
N GLU A 120 -8.83 -3.04 10.68
CA GLU A 120 -10.01 -3.84 11.05
C GLU A 120 -10.87 -4.15 9.82
N PHE A 121 -10.81 -3.29 8.80
CA PHE A 121 -11.61 -3.39 7.59
C PHE A 121 -10.80 -3.08 6.33
N ILE A 122 -11.06 -3.83 5.27
CA ILE A 122 -10.55 -3.58 3.92
C ILE A 122 -11.73 -3.68 2.98
N HIS A 123 -12.00 -2.60 2.24
CA HIS A 123 -13.08 -2.57 1.27
C HIS A 123 -12.85 -3.62 0.17
N PRO A 124 -13.89 -4.33 -0.32
CA PRO A 124 -13.77 -5.35 -1.37
C PRO A 124 -12.98 -4.90 -2.61
N ASP A 125 -13.20 -3.66 -3.05
CA ASP A 125 -12.53 -3.07 -4.22
C ASP A 125 -11.27 -2.24 -3.90
N ALA A 126 -10.73 -2.34 -2.68
CA ALA A 126 -9.59 -1.52 -2.23
C ALA A 126 -8.33 -1.67 -3.11
N PHE A 127 -8.13 -2.85 -3.70
CA PHE A 127 -6.97 -3.15 -4.54
C PHE A 127 -7.30 -3.15 -6.04
N GLN A 128 -8.51 -2.73 -6.42
CA GLN A 128 -8.89 -2.66 -7.83
C GLN A 128 -8.00 -1.66 -8.58
N GLY A 129 -7.40 -2.11 -9.68
CA GLY A 129 -6.46 -1.34 -10.50
C GLY A 129 -4.99 -1.55 -10.16
N LEU A 130 -4.65 -2.26 -9.08
CA LEU A 130 -3.26 -2.58 -8.70
C LEU A 130 -2.76 -3.81 -9.50
N THR A 131 -2.76 -3.69 -10.82
CA THR A 131 -2.52 -4.79 -11.78
C THR A 131 -1.09 -5.35 -11.74
N SER A 132 -0.14 -4.62 -11.16
CA SER A 132 1.25 -5.06 -10.99
C SER A 132 1.53 -5.69 -9.63
N LEU A 133 0.55 -5.75 -8.72
CA LEU A 133 0.78 -6.17 -7.34
C LEU A 133 1.21 -7.63 -7.28
N ARG A 134 2.26 -7.93 -6.51
CA ARG A 134 2.78 -9.29 -6.32
C ARG A 134 2.90 -9.66 -4.85
N LEU A 135 3.22 -8.70 -4.00
CA LEU A 135 3.39 -8.90 -2.57
C LEU A 135 2.49 -7.95 -1.78
N LEU A 136 1.67 -8.53 -0.91
CA LEU A 136 0.85 -7.80 0.04
C LEU A 136 1.12 -8.31 1.46
N GLN A 137 1.60 -7.40 2.30
CA GLN A 137 1.98 -7.67 3.68
C GLN A 137 0.99 -6.99 4.64
N LEU A 138 0.18 -7.79 5.33
CA LEU A 138 -0.88 -7.38 6.26
C LEU A 138 -0.72 -8.01 7.65
N GLU A 139 0.44 -8.60 7.95
CA GLU A 139 0.76 -9.21 9.24
C GLU A 139 0.61 -8.23 10.42
N GLY A 140 0.19 -8.72 11.58
CA GLY A 140 0.10 -7.91 12.78
C GLY A 140 -0.98 -6.83 12.72
N ASN A 141 -2.11 -7.12 12.06
CA ASN A 141 -3.28 -6.24 11.99
C ASN A 141 -4.44 -6.80 12.83
N ARG A 142 -5.66 -6.26 12.67
CA ARG A 142 -6.84 -6.61 13.46
C ARG A 142 -8.00 -7.11 12.59
N LEU A 143 -7.68 -7.65 11.41
CA LEU A 143 -8.68 -8.10 10.45
C LEU A 143 -9.47 -9.27 11.03
N ARG A 144 -10.80 -9.16 11.05
CA ARG A 144 -11.70 -10.19 11.60
C ARG A 144 -12.31 -11.08 10.52
N GLN A 145 -12.50 -10.51 9.33
CA GLN A 145 -13.18 -11.15 8.20
C GLN A 145 -12.71 -10.52 6.90
N LEU A 146 -12.79 -11.29 5.82
CA LEU A 146 -12.42 -10.87 4.47
C LEU A 146 -13.57 -11.18 3.52
N HIS A 147 -13.86 -10.24 2.62
CA HIS A 147 -14.80 -10.47 1.54
C HIS A 147 -14.14 -11.35 0.47
N PRO A 148 -14.88 -12.22 -0.24
CA PRO A 148 -14.31 -13.07 -1.30
C PRO A 148 -13.55 -12.33 -2.40
N ALA A 149 -13.85 -11.06 -2.61
CA ALA A 149 -13.18 -10.21 -3.60
C ALA A 149 -12.11 -9.29 -3.00
N THR A 150 -11.86 -9.31 -1.68
CA THR A 150 -11.01 -8.31 -0.99
C THR A 150 -9.64 -8.09 -1.63
N PHE A 151 -8.99 -9.12 -2.20
CA PHE A 151 -7.67 -8.98 -2.81
C PHE A 151 -7.69 -8.98 -4.35
N SER A 152 -8.85 -8.77 -4.95
CA SER A 152 -8.97 -8.67 -6.41
C SER A 152 -8.26 -7.43 -6.91
N THR A 153 -7.40 -7.60 -7.90
CA THR A 153 -6.63 -6.49 -8.48
C THR A 153 -7.24 -5.97 -9.78
N PHE A 154 -8.04 -6.80 -10.46
CA PHE A 154 -8.81 -6.40 -11.63
C PHE A 154 -10.02 -7.31 -11.81
N THR A 155 -10.95 -6.85 -12.63
CA THR A 155 -12.15 -7.61 -13.00
C THR A 155 -12.15 -7.84 -14.51
N VAL A 156 -12.23 -9.09 -14.92
CA VAL A 156 -12.38 -9.51 -16.32
C VAL A 156 -13.88 -9.61 -16.64
N MET A 157 -14.28 -9.09 -17.81
CA MET A 157 -15.68 -9.13 -18.29
C MET A 157 -16.74 -8.55 -17.32
N GLY A 158 -16.33 -7.75 -16.34
CA GLY A 158 -17.24 -7.08 -15.39
C GLY A 158 -17.73 -7.91 -14.20
N TYR A 159 -17.39 -9.21 -14.13
CA TYR A 159 -17.81 -10.09 -13.02
C TYR A 159 -16.73 -11.08 -12.55
N LEU A 160 -15.71 -11.35 -13.36
CA LEU A 160 -14.65 -12.29 -13.00
C LEU A 160 -13.54 -11.58 -12.26
N HIS A 161 -13.55 -11.68 -10.94
CA HIS A 161 -12.54 -11.11 -10.07
C HIS A 161 -11.23 -11.91 -10.12
N VAL A 162 -10.12 -11.23 -10.39
CA VAL A 162 -8.79 -11.83 -10.47
C VAL A 162 -7.77 -10.98 -9.72
N SER A 163 -6.88 -11.66 -9.02
CA SER A 163 -5.77 -11.07 -8.30
C SER A 163 -4.45 -11.49 -8.94
N THR A 164 -3.50 -10.57 -8.95
CA THR A 164 -2.14 -10.81 -9.45
C THR A 164 -1.13 -11.19 -8.36
N LEU A 165 -1.59 -11.33 -7.11
CA LEU A 165 -0.75 -11.65 -5.96
C LEU A 165 -0.03 -12.99 -6.10
N ARG A 166 1.22 -13.00 -5.61
CA ARG A 166 2.08 -14.18 -5.45
C ARG A 166 2.37 -14.48 -4.00
N HIS A 167 2.51 -13.44 -3.17
CA HIS A 167 2.79 -13.58 -1.75
C HIS A 167 1.79 -12.76 -0.95
N LEU A 168 1.04 -13.45 -0.09
CA LEU A 168 0.05 -12.84 0.79
C LEU A 168 0.33 -13.23 2.24
N PHE A 169 0.57 -12.23 3.07
CA PHE A 169 0.86 -12.39 4.49
C PHE A 169 -0.31 -11.87 5.30
N LEU A 170 -1.03 -12.78 5.96
CA LEU A 170 -2.19 -12.51 6.81
C LEU A 170 -1.97 -12.96 8.25
N SER A 171 -0.74 -13.33 8.60
CA SER A 171 -0.41 -13.80 9.93
C SER A 171 -0.72 -12.78 11.02
N ASP A 172 -0.89 -13.22 12.25
CA ASP A 172 -1.08 -12.36 13.43
C ASP A 172 -2.22 -11.32 13.23
N ASN A 173 -3.36 -11.82 12.76
CA ASN A 173 -4.60 -11.07 12.63
C ASN A 173 -5.68 -11.67 13.58
N ARG A 174 -6.95 -11.36 13.34
CA ARG A 174 -8.09 -11.87 14.12
C ARG A 174 -9.06 -12.67 13.26
N LEU A 175 -8.56 -13.25 12.17
CA LEU A 175 -9.37 -14.00 11.22
C LEU A 175 -9.82 -15.32 11.84
N ARG A 176 -11.11 -15.62 11.72
CA ARG A 176 -11.68 -16.91 12.11
C ARG A 176 -11.84 -17.86 10.94
N SER A 177 -11.97 -17.34 9.74
CA SER A 177 -12.09 -18.11 8.51
C SER A 177 -11.59 -17.31 7.31
N ILE A 178 -11.28 -18.03 6.23
CA ILE A 178 -11.01 -17.45 4.91
C ILE A 178 -12.04 -18.04 3.94
N PRO A 179 -12.73 -17.21 3.13
CA PRO A 179 -13.61 -17.73 2.09
C PRO A 179 -12.80 -18.48 1.03
N SER A 180 -13.20 -19.70 0.65
CA SER A 180 -12.54 -20.46 -0.43
C SER A 180 -12.46 -19.67 -1.74
N ARG A 181 -13.52 -18.92 -2.05
CA ARG A 181 -13.59 -18.05 -3.24
C ARG A 181 -12.51 -16.97 -3.22
N LEU A 182 -12.07 -16.49 -2.06
CA LEU A 182 -10.97 -15.52 -1.95
C LEU A 182 -9.70 -16.09 -2.55
N VAL A 183 -9.31 -17.30 -2.17
CA VAL A 183 -8.09 -17.95 -2.70
C VAL A 183 -8.25 -18.31 -4.17
N ALA A 184 -9.46 -18.70 -4.60
CA ALA A 184 -9.75 -18.98 -6.00
C ALA A 184 -9.55 -17.76 -6.93
N THR A 185 -9.60 -16.53 -6.40
CA THR A 185 -9.29 -15.32 -7.19
C THR A 185 -7.80 -15.12 -7.45
N MET A 186 -6.90 -15.85 -6.78
CA MET A 186 -5.44 -15.69 -6.85
C MET A 186 -4.76 -16.91 -7.52
N PRO A 187 -4.91 -17.11 -8.84
CA PRO A 187 -4.37 -18.28 -9.54
C PRO A 187 -2.84 -18.31 -9.66
N GLN A 188 -2.16 -17.23 -9.25
CA GLN A 188 -0.70 -17.11 -9.26
C GLN A 188 -0.09 -17.11 -7.85
N LEU A 189 -0.88 -17.43 -6.82
CA LEU A 189 -0.42 -17.42 -5.44
C LEU A 189 0.64 -18.51 -5.22
N GLU A 190 1.82 -18.10 -4.77
CA GLU A 190 2.95 -18.99 -4.46
C GLU A 190 3.06 -19.22 -2.94
N ASN A 191 2.80 -18.18 -2.13
CA ASN A 191 2.88 -18.27 -0.68
C ASN A 191 1.72 -17.57 0.00
N LEU A 192 1.12 -18.26 0.97
CA LEU A 192 0.06 -17.76 1.84
C LEU A 192 0.45 -18.02 3.30
N TYR A 193 0.61 -16.96 4.09
CA TYR A 193 0.98 -17.04 5.50
C TYR A 193 -0.23 -16.71 6.39
N LEU A 194 -0.65 -17.69 7.20
CA LEU A 194 -1.92 -17.65 7.95
C LEU A 194 -1.77 -17.83 9.47
N TYR A 195 -0.55 -18.07 9.98
CA TYR A 195 -0.33 -18.39 11.39
C TYR A 195 -0.76 -17.24 12.32
N GLY A 196 -0.94 -17.50 13.61
CA GLY A 196 -1.28 -16.43 14.57
C GLY A 196 -2.69 -15.84 14.43
N ASN A 197 -3.61 -16.58 13.81
CA ASN A 197 -5.03 -16.21 13.72
C ASN A 197 -5.90 -17.20 14.52
N PRO A 198 -7.03 -16.74 15.11
CA PRO A 198 -7.96 -17.59 15.85
C PRO A 198 -8.88 -18.40 14.92
N TRP A 199 -8.30 -19.28 14.09
CA TRP A 199 -9.02 -20.09 13.12
C TRP A 199 -10.09 -20.98 13.77
N THR A 200 -11.31 -20.93 13.23
CA THR A 200 -12.38 -21.87 13.59
C THR A 200 -12.26 -23.11 12.72
N CYS A 201 -12.16 -24.29 13.33
CA CYS A 201 -12.15 -25.57 12.62
C CYS A 201 -13.58 -26.08 12.41
N ASP A 202 -14.29 -25.49 11.44
CA ASP A 202 -15.64 -25.91 11.05
C ASP A 202 -15.72 -26.32 9.55
N CYS A 203 -16.92 -26.66 9.08
CA CYS A 203 -17.15 -27.04 7.68
C CYS A 203 -16.78 -25.94 6.67
N ASN A 204 -16.78 -24.66 7.08
CA ASN A 204 -16.43 -23.54 6.18
C ASN A 204 -14.93 -23.51 5.86
N MET A 205 -14.11 -24.11 6.72
CA MET A 205 -12.65 -24.17 6.55
C MET A 205 -12.16 -25.50 5.99
N ARG A 206 -13.07 -26.44 5.67
CA ARG A 206 -12.72 -27.77 5.13
C ARG A 206 -11.84 -27.69 3.89
N TRP A 207 -12.10 -26.72 3.00
CA TRP A 207 -11.33 -26.54 1.78
C TRP A 207 -9.84 -26.22 2.03
N LEU A 208 -9.49 -25.59 3.16
CA LEU A 208 -8.11 -25.20 3.46
C LEU A 208 -7.24 -26.41 3.82
N HIS A 209 -7.86 -27.51 4.29
CA HIS A 209 -7.16 -28.78 4.49
C HIS A 209 -6.76 -29.42 3.15
N ASP A 210 -7.58 -29.23 2.12
CA ASP A 210 -7.42 -29.86 0.81
C ASP A 210 -6.60 -29.00 -0.17
N TRP A 211 -6.25 -27.77 0.23
CA TRP A 211 -5.47 -26.79 -0.53
C TRP A 211 -3.98 -26.85 -0.16
#